data_AF-A0A399I677-F1
#
_entry.id   AF-A0A399I677-F1
#
_cell.length_a   1.000
_cell.length_b   1.000
_cell.length_c   1.000
_cell.angle_alpha   90.00
_cell.angle_beta   90.00
_cell.angle_gamma   90.00
#
_symmetry.space_group_name_H-M   'P 1'
#
loop_
_entity.id
_entity.type
_entity.pdbx_description
1 polymer ?
#
loop_
_entity_poly.entity_id
_entity_poly.type
_entity_poly.pdbx_seq_one_letter_code
_entity_poly.pdbx_strand_id
1 'polypeptide(L)'
;MCRIAKLPLLTNGLRFVALCTFIASLNGCAVMKNFQEPGHPESEIKRSTFPVAGGEDVVGRLAVIKLEEGDTLPDIARHFGLGVNAISAANPGVDVWVPEAGERITLPLSFILPDAPRKGIVINQATMRLFQFKGDSPSLVVSTYPVGVGTEERPTPMGQTRVARKAPRPTWHVPASIAEDHRKKGDILPAEVPPGPENPLGEYALYLSKTGYLIHGTNKPASIGLRATNGCMRLYPENISMLYKDTPVNTPVLIVNQPYLIGQRDGVLYLEAHTPFEGSGAGDLEKIDAKLRSIEKQSARTLDWKKVKEVQAEARGIPVPIFEMGQGYNEDVKPIKVEHPETLYGRPALPELKLEAWYVLAADVREEIDARRLAAIINHQGPPIPARVLSKNNGYRVVAGPFDGISAAKEAAKRLKIDLDIDGIVIEPVKQI
;
A
#
# COMPACT_ATOMS: atom_id res chain seq x y z
N MET A 1 -50.73 -12.66 41.69
CA MET A 1 -50.70 -13.78 42.68
C MET A 1 -50.27 -15.04 41.92
N CYS A 2 -49.13 -15.65 42.27
CA CYS A 2 -49.05 -16.98 42.90
C CYS A 2 -49.77 -18.08 42.07
N ARG A 3 -49.20 -19.20 41.64
CA ARG A 3 -48.26 -20.17 42.25
C ARG A 3 -47.99 -21.26 41.19
N ILE A 4 -46.75 -21.75 41.01
CA ILE A 4 -46.13 -22.94 41.67
C ILE A 4 -46.69 -24.32 41.25
N ALA A 5 -45.77 -25.09 40.64
CA ALA A 5 -45.48 -26.53 40.70
C ALA A 5 -46.47 -27.59 40.16
N LYS A 6 -45.93 -28.54 39.37
CA LYS A 6 -45.40 -29.83 39.87
C LYS A 6 -44.79 -30.67 38.73
N LEU A 7 -43.61 -31.26 38.99
CA LEU A 7 -43.11 -32.48 38.34
C LEU A 7 -43.15 -33.62 39.38
N PRO A 8 -43.41 -34.88 39.00
CA PRO A 8 -42.98 -36.07 39.74
C PRO A 8 -41.74 -36.69 39.04
N LEU A 9 -40.62 -36.97 39.71
CA LEU A 9 -40.30 -37.98 40.74
C LEU A 9 -39.90 -39.35 40.18
N LEU A 10 -38.87 -39.91 40.85
CA LEU A 10 -38.35 -41.29 40.89
C LEU A 10 -37.20 -41.57 39.88
N THR A 11 -36.04 -42.09 40.28
CA THR A 11 -35.73 -42.94 41.45
C THR A 11 -34.22 -43.05 41.69
N ASN A 12 -33.86 -43.06 42.99
CA ASN A 12 -32.85 -43.89 43.70
C ASN A 12 -31.64 -44.42 42.91
N GLY A 13 -30.39 -44.25 43.32
CA GLY A 13 -29.83 -44.08 44.67
C GLY A 13 -28.80 -45.17 44.92
N LEU A 14 -27.53 -44.81 45.15
CA LEU A 14 -26.65 -45.43 46.14
C LEU A 14 -25.35 -44.62 46.26
N ARG A 15 -25.03 -44.28 47.51
CA ARG A 15 -23.80 -43.62 47.95
C ARG A 15 -22.70 -44.66 48.17
N PHE A 16 -21.44 -44.31 47.95
CA PHE A 16 -20.37 -44.62 48.91
C PHE A 16 -19.24 -43.58 48.80
N VAL A 17 -18.69 -43.24 49.97
CA VAL A 17 -17.81 -42.10 50.30
C VAL A 17 -16.37 -42.60 50.49
N ALA A 18 -15.41 -41.66 50.45
CA ALA A 18 -14.05 -41.66 51.05
C ALA A 18 -12.91 -41.71 49.99
N LEU A 19 -11.79 -40.97 50.05
CA LEU A 19 -11.24 -39.97 50.96
C LEU A 19 -9.96 -39.36 50.30
N CYS A 20 -9.80 -38.04 50.42
CA CYS A 20 -8.58 -37.21 50.48
C CYS A 20 -7.35 -37.36 49.54
N THR A 21 -6.81 -36.14 49.28
CA THR A 21 -5.40 -35.69 49.18
C THR A 21 -4.68 -35.59 47.82
N PHE A 22 -4.58 -34.32 47.39
CA PHE A 22 -3.34 -33.54 47.09
C PHE A 22 -2.75 -33.48 45.66
N ILE A 23 -2.71 -32.22 45.17
CA ILE A 23 -1.72 -31.52 44.32
C ILE A 23 -1.81 -31.62 42.78
N ALA A 24 -2.38 -30.53 42.25
CA ALA A 24 -1.82 -29.56 41.30
C ALA A 24 -1.32 -30.01 39.90
N SER A 25 -1.92 -29.32 38.92
CA SER A 25 -1.26 -28.46 37.94
C SER A 25 -1.27 -28.91 36.47
N LEU A 26 -1.60 -27.93 35.63
CA LEU A 26 -1.16 -27.68 34.24
C LEU A 26 -2.02 -28.20 33.07
N ASN A 27 -2.56 -27.18 32.38
CA ASN A 27 -2.53 -26.94 30.93
C ASN A 27 -3.39 -27.80 30.00
N GLY A 28 -4.25 -27.07 29.26
CA GLY A 28 -4.90 -27.56 28.06
C GLY A 28 -5.70 -26.46 27.36
N CYS A 29 -5.10 -25.30 27.07
CA CYS A 29 -5.63 -24.38 26.06
C CYS A 29 -5.53 -25.08 24.69
N ALA A 30 -6.62 -25.67 24.22
CA ALA A 30 -6.72 -26.09 22.84
C ALA A 30 -6.95 -24.85 21.96
N VAL A 31 -5.88 -24.35 21.36
CA VAL A 31 -5.96 -23.48 20.19
C VAL A 31 -6.62 -24.29 19.08
N MET A 32 -7.84 -23.93 18.71
CA MET A 32 -8.49 -24.48 17.51
C MET A 32 -7.72 -23.95 16.29
N LYS A 33 -6.87 -24.79 15.71
CA LYS A 33 -6.40 -24.60 14.33
C LYS A 33 -7.61 -24.81 13.42
N ASN A 34 -8.11 -23.73 12.82
CA ASN A 34 -8.99 -23.84 11.67
C ASN A 34 -8.23 -24.57 10.55
N PHE A 35 -8.62 -25.80 10.26
CA PHE A 35 -8.27 -26.46 9.01
C PHE A 35 -9.15 -25.86 7.92
N GLN A 36 -8.54 -25.10 7.01
CA GLN A 36 -9.19 -24.58 5.80
C GLN A 36 -8.90 -25.53 4.65
N GLU A 37 -9.95 -25.97 3.95
CA GLU A 37 -9.80 -26.83 2.77
C GLU A 37 -9.02 -26.10 1.65
N PRO A 38 -8.08 -26.78 0.96
CA PRO A 38 -7.33 -26.17 -0.12
C PRO A 38 -8.19 -26.10 -1.39
N GLY A 39 -8.65 -24.92 -1.80
CA GLY A 39 -9.25 -24.76 -3.14
C GLY A 39 -10.12 -23.54 -3.37
N HIS A 40 -10.75 -22.98 -2.34
CA HIS A 40 -11.63 -21.83 -2.50
C HIS A 40 -10.87 -20.50 -2.34
N PRO A 41 -11.09 -19.51 -3.22
CA PRO A 41 -10.46 -18.22 -3.06
C PRO A 41 -11.02 -17.49 -1.83
N GLU A 42 -10.16 -16.79 -1.09
CA GLU A 42 -10.58 -16.05 0.10
C GLU A 42 -11.24 -14.73 -0.30
N SER A 43 -12.38 -14.42 0.33
CA SER A 43 -13.11 -13.16 0.13
C SER A 43 -12.45 -11.98 0.88
N GLU A 44 -11.73 -12.24 1.97
CA GLU A 44 -11.05 -11.21 2.77
C GLU A 44 -9.64 -11.64 3.20
N ILE A 45 -8.62 -10.96 2.65
CA ILE A 45 -7.23 -11.08 3.08
C ILE A 45 -6.86 -9.92 4.02
N LYS A 46 -6.08 -10.21 5.07
CA LYS A 46 -5.48 -9.16 5.93
C LYS A 46 -4.41 -8.37 5.15
N ARG A 47 -4.57 -7.05 5.07
CA ARG A 47 -3.76 -6.19 4.18
C ARG A 47 -2.73 -5.32 4.91
N SER A 48 -3.04 -4.87 6.12
CA SER A 48 -2.27 -3.81 6.79
C SER A 48 -1.80 -4.15 8.19
N THR A 49 -2.56 -4.89 9.00
CA THR A 49 -2.23 -5.09 10.43
C THR A 49 -2.02 -6.57 10.76
N PHE A 50 -0.87 -6.88 11.35
CA PHE A 50 -0.42 -8.24 11.60
C PHE A 50 0.09 -8.39 13.04
N PRO A 51 -0.27 -9.48 13.74
CA PRO A 51 0.47 -9.88 14.93
C PRO A 51 1.88 -10.31 14.51
N VAL A 52 2.86 -10.09 15.39
CA VAL A 52 4.25 -10.47 15.16
C VAL A 52 4.64 -11.46 16.25
N ALA A 53 4.78 -12.73 15.88
CA ALA A 53 5.21 -13.75 16.82
C ALA A 53 6.66 -13.53 17.26
N GLY A 54 7.00 -14.03 18.45
CA GLY A 54 8.34 -13.91 19.01
C GLY A 54 9.39 -14.54 18.10
N GLY A 55 10.36 -13.73 17.66
CA GLY A 55 11.44 -14.18 16.77
C GLY A 55 11.09 -14.20 15.28
N GLU A 56 9.86 -13.89 14.87
CA GLU A 56 9.50 -13.80 13.45
C GLU A 56 9.72 -12.40 12.89
N ASP A 57 10.17 -12.32 11.64
CA ASP A 57 10.39 -11.09 10.88
C ASP A 57 9.50 -10.98 9.63
N VAL A 58 8.80 -12.05 9.23
CA VAL A 58 7.97 -12.04 8.02
C VAL A 58 6.50 -12.04 8.41
N VAL A 59 5.76 -11.04 7.94
CA VAL A 59 4.31 -10.90 8.19
C VAL A 59 3.52 -10.92 6.89
N GLY A 60 2.22 -11.22 6.98
CA GLY A 60 1.34 -11.30 5.81
C GLY A 60 1.60 -12.53 4.94
N ARG A 61 0.94 -12.59 3.78
CA ARG A 61 0.98 -13.74 2.87
C ARG A 61 0.90 -13.27 1.43
N LEU A 62 1.56 -13.98 0.52
CA LEU A 62 1.41 -13.70 -0.91
C LEU A 62 0.01 -14.09 -1.37
N ALA A 63 -0.51 -13.33 -2.31
CA ALA A 63 -1.77 -13.66 -2.96
C ALA A 63 -1.66 -13.52 -4.48
N VAL A 64 -2.63 -14.10 -5.18
CA VAL A 64 -2.80 -13.97 -6.62
C VAL A 64 -4.26 -13.62 -6.89
N ILE A 65 -4.46 -12.67 -7.79
CA ILE A 65 -5.77 -12.21 -8.27
C ILE A 65 -5.83 -12.35 -9.78
N LYS A 66 -7.01 -12.65 -10.31
CA LYS A 66 -7.29 -12.60 -11.75
C LYS A 66 -7.84 -11.21 -12.08
N LEU A 67 -7.24 -10.54 -13.06
CA LEU A 67 -7.65 -9.21 -13.47
C LEU A 67 -8.95 -9.24 -14.27
N GLU A 68 -9.72 -8.17 -14.16
CA GLU A 68 -10.95 -7.92 -14.91
C GLU A 68 -10.76 -6.76 -15.90
N GLU A 69 -11.71 -6.64 -16.82
CA GLU A 69 -11.64 -5.58 -17.83
C GLU A 69 -11.77 -4.19 -17.20
N GLY A 70 -10.81 -3.32 -17.52
CA GLY A 70 -10.80 -1.94 -17.04
C GLY A 70 -10.10 -1.75 -15.70
N ASP A 71 -9.53 -2.80 -15.12
CA ASP A 71 -8.61 -2.68 -14.00
C ASP A 71 -7.39 -1.85 -14.38
N THR A 72 -6.82 -1.19 -13.37
CA THR A 72 -5.50 -0.58 -13.44
C THR A 72 -4.69 -1.06 -12.24
N LEU A 73 -3.37 -1.19 -12.39
CA LEU A 73 -2.53 -1.58 -11.26
C LEU A 73 -2.60 -0.59 -10.09
N PRO A 74 -2.71 0.74 -10.29
CA PRO A 74 -2.97 1.68 -9.19
C PRO A 74 -4.28 1.42 -8.43
N ASP A 75 -5.37 1.07 -9.12
CA ASP A 75 -6.66 0.74 -8.47
C ASP A 75 -6.54 -0.54 -7.62
N ILE A 76 -5.95 -1.59 -8.19
CA ILE A 76 -5.68 -2.85 -7.48
C ILE A 76 -4.76 -2.59 -6.28
N ALA A 77 -3.66 -1.86 -6.49
CA ALA A 77 -2.69 -1.56 -5.45
C ALA A 77 -3.36 -0.82 -4.29
N ARG A 78 -4.14 0.22 -4.58
CA ARG A 78 -4.86 0.98 -3.54
C ARG A 78 -5.85 0.11 -2.78
N HIS A 79 -6.67 -0.68 -3.48
CA HIS A 79 -7.64 -1.57 -2.82
C HIS A 79 -6.95 -2.55 -1.85
N PHE A 80 -5.78 -3.07 -2.22
CA PHE A 80 -5.04 -4.03 -1.40
C PHE A 80 -4.00 -3.41 -0.44
N GLY A 81 -3.88 -2.08 -0.35
CA GLY A 81 -2.90 -1.44 0.55
C GLY A 81 -1.44 -1.63 0.11
N LEU A 82 -1.23 -1.59 -1.22
CA LEU A 82 0.06 -1.69 -1.89
C LEU A 82 0.41 -0.36 -2.57
N GLY A 83 1.71 -0.11 -2.74
CA GLY A 83 2.21 0.98 -3.57
C GLY A 83 2.25 0.56 -5.04
N VAL A 84 2.20 1.54 -5.95
CA VAL A 84 2.29 1.27 -7.40
C VAL A 84 3.60 0.56 -7.74
N ASN A 85 4.72 0.89 -7.08
CA ASN A 85 6.00 0.19 -7.25
C ASN A 85 5.95 -1.28 -6.84
N ALA A 86 5.25 -1.59 -5.74
CA ALA A 86 5.23 -2.95 -5.20
C ALA A 86 4.48 -3.88 -6.16
N ILE A 87 3.31 -3.45 -6.66
CA ILE A 87 2.53 -4.26 -7.60
C ILE A 87 3.23 -4.38 -8.96
N SER A 88 3.90 -3.33 -9.45
CA SER A 88 4.60 -3.39 -10.74
C SER A 88 5.89 -4.22 -10.67
N ALA A 89 6.70 -4.06 -9.62
CA ALA A 89 7.92 -4.85 -9.43
C ALA A 89 7.61 -6.34 -9.23
N ALA A 90 6.51 -6.66 -8.54
CA ALA A 90 6.05 -8.03 -8.37
C ALA A 90 5.60 -8.67 -9.70
N ASN A 91 5.21 -7.88 -10.71
CA ASN A 91 4.60 -8.35 -11.96
C ASN A 91 5.29 -7.73 -13.19
N PRO A 92 6.56 -8.08 -13.45
CA PRO A 92 7.30 -7.54 -14.58
C PRO A 92 6.60 -7.89 -15.91
N GLY A 93 6.43 -6.88 -16.77
CA GLY A 93 5.79 -7.03 -18.08
C GLY A 93 4.29 -6.67 -18.11
N VAL A 94 3.63 -6.56 -16.96
CA VAL A 94 2.22 -6.15 -16.89
C VAL A 94 2.10 -4.63 -17.08
N ASP A 95 1.22 -4.19 -17.99
CA ASP A 95 0.93 -2.77 -18.19
C ASP A 95 0.26 -2.17 -16.94
N VAL A 96 0.79 -1.04 -16.45
CA VAL A 96 0.30 -0.40 -15.22
C VAL A 96 -1.12 0.15 -15.37
N TRP A 97 -1.48 0.61 -16.56
CA TRP A 97 -2.69 1.39 -16.81
C TRP A 97 -3.74 0.63 -17.62
N VAL A 98 -3.31 -0.33 -18.44
CA VAL A 98 -4.20 -1.17 -19.26
C VAL A 98 -3.71 -2.63 -19.22
N PRO A 99 -3.65 -3.25 -18.04
CA PRO A 99 -3.29 -4.67 -17.94
C PRO A 99 -4.31 -5.55 -18.66
N GLU A 100 -3.89 -6.74 -19.09
CA GLU A 100 -4.73 -7.66 -19.84
C GLU A 100 -5.77 -8.32 -18.93
N ALA A 101 -7.04 -8.27 -19.35
CA ALA A 101 -8.12 -8.94 -18.62
C ALA A 101 -7.90 -10.46 -18.61
N GLY A 102 -8.11 -11.08 -17.45
CA GLY A 102 -7.92 -12.50 -17.25
C GLY A 102 -6.49 -12.95 -16.94
N GLU A 103 -5.51 -12.05 -17.07
CA GLU A 103 -4.16 -12.27 -16.56
C GLU A 103 -4.20 -12.46 -15.03
N ARG A 104 -3.31 -13.30 -14.51
CA ARG A 104 -3.15 -13.50 -13.06
C ARG A 104 -1.91 -12.79 -12.58
N ILE A 105 -2.10 -11.85 -11.66
CA ILE A 105 -1.00 -11.09 -11.07
C ILE A 105 -0.78 -11.46 -9.60
N THR A 106 0.46 -11.31 -9.16
CA THR A 106 0.89 -11.47 -7.77
C THR A 106 0.59 -10.21 -6.97
N LEU A 107 -0.02 -10.38 -5.81
CA LEU A 107 -0.18 -9.36 -4.79
C LEU A 107 0.88 -9.59 -3.70
N PRO A 108 1.93 -8.74 -3.61
CA PRO A 108 3.01 -8.87 -2.63
C PRO A 108 2.55 -8.42 -1.23
N LEU A 109 1.60 -9.15 -0.65
CA LEU A 109 1.02 -8.89 0.67
C LEU A 109 1.77 -9.59 1.82
N SER A 110 3.01 -10.01 1.55
CA SER A 110 3.96 -10.55 2.53
C SER A 110 5.14 -9.59 2.64
N PHE A 111 5.56 -9.26 3.85
CA PHE A 111 6.57 -8.23 4.10
C PHE A 111 7.62 -8.73 5.09
N ILE A 112 8.91 -8.54 4.79
CA ILE A 112 9.96 -8.64 5.80
C ILE A 112 10.03 -7.31 6.58
N LEU A 113 10.02 -7.41 7.91
CA LEU A 113 10.16 -6.26 8.79
C LEU A 113 11.58 -5.66 8.67
N PRO A 114 11.73 -4.32 8.63
CA PRO A 114 13.05 -3.69 8.57
C PRO A 114 13.94 -4.08 9.76
N ASP A 115 15.25 -4.15 9.53
CA ASP A 115 16.26 -4.35 10.58
C ASP A 115 16.41 -3.05 11.38
N ALA A 116 15.49 -2.86 12.31
CA ALA A 116 15.29 -1.64 13.09
C ALA A 116 14.58 -1.96 14.42
N PRO A 117 14.67 -1.07 15.43
CA PRO A 117 13.86 -1.21 16.63
C PRO A 117 12.36 -1.30 16.28
N ARG A 118 11.70 -2.37 16.73
CA ARG A 118 10.27 -2.61 16.50
C ARG A 118 9.40 -1.75 17.43
N LYS A 119 9.56 -0.43 17.34
CA LYS A 119 8.92 0.56 18.21
C LYS A 119 8.55 1.82 17.46
N GLY A 120 7.33 2.32 17.68
CA GLY A 120 6.87 3.55 17.04
C GLY A 120 6.72 3.36 15.54
N ILE A 121 7.27 4.27 14.74
CA ILE A 121 7.18 4.22 13.28
C ILE A 121 8.56 3.98 12.68
N VAL A 122 8.67 3.01 11.78
CA VAL A 122 9.82 2.81 10.90
C VAL A 122 9.37 2.99 9.47
N ILE A 123 10.09 3.80 8.69
CA ILE A 123 9.82 3.99 7.26
C ILE A 123 11.05 3.51 6.51
N ASN A 124 10.87 2.51 5.65
CA ASN A 124 11.93 2.04 4.77
C ASN A 124 11.69 2.55 3.35
N GLN A 125 12.51 3.51 2.95
CA GLN A 125 12.38 4.20 1.65
C GLN A 125 12.56 3.24 0.48
N ALA A 126 13.44 2.24 0.57
CA ALA A 126 13.66 1.29 -0.50
C ALA A 126 12.42 0.42 -0.78
N THR A 127 11.71 0.02 0.28
CA THR A 127 10.45 -0.74 0.17
C THR A 127 9.23 0.13 -0.15
N MET A 128 9.39 1.46 -0.12
CA MET A 128 8.28 2.43 -0.13
C MET A 128 7.19 2.09 0.90
N ARG A 129 7.61 1.73 2.13
CA ARG A 129 6.67 1.23 3.14
C ARG A 129 6.95 1.76 4.54
N LEU A 130 5.87 2.05 5.26
CA LEU A 130 5.82 2.44 6.67
C LEU A 130 5.39 1.24 7.50
N PHE A 131 5.99 1.09 8.68
CA PHE A 131 5.70 0.08 9.69
C PHE A 131 5.48 0.79 11.04
N GLN A 132 4.28 0.68 11.59
CA GLN A 132 3.92 1.17 12.92
C GLN A 132 3.85 -0.01 13.88
N PHE A 133 4.78 -0.05 14.83
CA PHE A 133 4.87 -1.07 15.86
C PHE A 133 4.17 -0.63 17.14
N LYS A 134 3.33 -1.51 17.70
CA LYS A 134 2.58 -1.30 18.94
C LYS A 134 2.69 -2.52 19.84
N GLY A 135 2.80 -2.27 21.13
CA GLY A 135 3.03 -3.32 22.13
C GLY A 135 4.45 -3.85 22.07
N ASP A 136 4.69 -4.89 22.86
CA ASP A 136 5.95 -5.62 22.95
C ASP A 136 5.68 -7.12 22.80
N SER A 137 6.72 -7.92 22.52
CA SER A 137 6.60 -9.38 22.49
C SER A 137 6.05 -9.90 23.82
N PRO A 138 5.07 -10.84 23.82
CA PRO A 138 4.52 -11.58 22.67
C PRO A 138 3.30 -10.92 21.99
N SER A 139 2.87 -9.75 22.45
CA SER A 139 1.68 -9.02 21.95
C SER A 139 2.04 -7.95 20.92
N LEU A 140 3.20 -8.06 20.27
CA LEU A 140 3.68 -7.11 19.29
C LEU A 140 2.76 -7.15 18.05
N VAL A 141 2.28 -5.99 17.65
CA VAL A 141 1.48 -5.80 16.44
C VAL A 141 2.18 -4.79 15.54
N VAL A 142 2.21 -5.08 14.25
CA VAL A 142 2.68 -4.16 13.22
C VAL A 142 1.54 -3.79 12.28
N SER A 143 1.31 -2.49 12.10
CA SER A 143 0.49 -1.97 11.00
C SER A 143 1.40 -1.41 9.92
N THR A 144 1.15 -1.74 8.66
CA THR A 144 2.02 -1.35 7.55
C THR A 144 1.23 -0.72 6.41
N TYR A 145 1.81 0.33 5.83
CA TYR A 145 1.18 1.16 4.81
C TYR A 145 2.19 1.50 3.71
N PRO A 146 1.80 1.50 2.43
CA PRO A 146 2.65 1.98 1.37
C PRO A 146 2.80 3.50 1.49
N VAL A 147 3.97 4.01 1.10
CA VAL A 147 4.28 5.45 1.16
C VAL A 147 4.84 5.95 -0.17
N GLY A 148 4.51 7.19 -0.53
CA GLY A 148 5.28 7.96 -1.50
C GLY A 148 6.35 8.77 -0.79
N VAL A 149 7.54 8.89 -1.39
CA VAL A 149 8.71 9.56 -0.79
C VAL A 149 9.28 10.63 -1.72
N GLY A 150 10.31 11.33 -1.24
CA GLY A 150 11.00 12.39 -1.98
C GLY A 150 11.62 11.92 -3.30
N THR A 151 11.66 12.83 -4.28
CA THR A 151 12.42 12.63 -5.53
C THR A 151 13.92 12.56 -5.25
N GLU A 152 14.73 12.31 -6.29
CA GLU A 152 16.19 12.35 -6.18
C GLU A 152 16.72 13.74 -5.85
N GLU A 153 16.10 14.77 -6.43
CA GLU A 153 16.48 16.16 -6.23
C GLU A 153 16.06 16.67 -4.85
N ARG A 154 15.03 16.06 -4.26
CA ARG A 154 14.46 16.44 -2.96
C ARG A 154 14.16 15.20 -2.12
N PRO A 155 15.20 14.49 -1.65
CA PRO A 155 15.04 13.19 -1.03
C PRO A 155 14.39 13.31 0.35
N THR A 156 13.68 12.25 0.75
CA THR A 156 13.21 12.12 2.12
C THR A 156 14.42 11.85 3.04
N PRO A 157 14.56 12.61 4.14
CA PRO A 157 15.74 12.50 4.99
C PRO A 157 15.73 11.21 5.79
N MET A 158 16.88 10.52 5.85
CA MET A 158 17.09 9.41 6.77
C MET A 158 17.35 9.89 8.21
N GLY A 159 17.23 8.95 9.14
CA GLY A 159 17.59 9.12 10.54
C GLY A 159 16.41 9.13 11.51
N GLN A 160 16.72 9.43 12.77
CA GLN A 160 15.75 9.47 13.85
C GLN A 160 15.02 10.81 13.92
N THR A 161 13.73 10.77 14.21
CA THR A 161 12.88 11.91 14.52
C THR A 161 11.72 11.43 15.40
N ARG A 162 10.70 12.27 15.59
CA ARG A 162 9.46 11.91 16.30
C ARG A 162 8.30 12.71 15.75
N VAL A 163 7.09 12.25 16.01
CA VAL A 163 5.88 13.04 15.78
C VAL A 163 5.87 14.22 16.75
N ALA A 164 6.12 15.43 16.26
CA ALA A 164 6.17 16.65 17.07
C ALA A 164 4.77 17.23 17.32
N ARG A 165 3.90 17.19 16.31
CA ARG A 165 2.48 17.58 16.43
C ARG A 165 1.66 16.90 15.34
N LYS A 166 0.34 17.04 15.45
CA LYS A 166 -0.62 16.44 14.53
C LYS A 166 -1.67 17.48 14.18
N ALA A 167 -2.17 17.48 12.95
CA ALA A 167 -3.29 18.34 12.55
C ALA A 167 -4.31 17.53 11.73
N PRO A 168 -5.60 17.56 12.10
CA PRO A 168 -6.68 17.23 11.19
C PRO A 168 -6.95 18.44 10.28
N ARG A 169 -7.37 18.19 9.04
CA ARG A 169 -7.69 19.21 8.03
C ARG A 169 -6.62 20.32 7.99
N PRO A 170 -5.35 19.98 7.70
CA PRO A 170 -4.27 20.96 7.71
C PRO A 170 -4.40 21.95 6.55
N THR A 171 -4.14 23.23 6.81
CA THR A 171 -3.81 24.19 5.74
C THR A 171 -2.42 23.88 5.19
N TRP A 172 -2.28 23.85 3.87
CA TRP A 172 -0.98 23.73 3.23
C TRP A 172 -0.43 25.10 2.90
N HIS A 173 0.56 25.56 3.67
CA HIS A 173 1.33 26.76 3.32
C HIS A 173 2.37 26.39 2.28
N VAL A 174 2.31 27.02 1.11
CA VAL A 174 3.13 26.63 -0.04
C VAL A 174 4.60 26.99 0.23
N PRO A 175 5.52 26.02 0.29
CA PRO A 175 6.93 26.30 0.45
C PRO A 175 7.45 27.11 -0.74
N ALA A 176 8.34 28.07 -0.47
CA ALA A 176 8.90 28.95 -1.51
C ALA A 176 9.55 28.18 -2.68
N SER A 177 10.21 27.05 -2.39
CA SER A 177 10.80 26.19 -3.42
C SER A 177 9.76 25.55 -4.34
N ILE A 178 8.59 25.18 -3.82
CA ILE A 178 7.49 24.59 -4.60
C ILE A 178 6.82 25.69 -5.44
N ALA A 179 6.56 26.86 -4.83
CA ALA A 179 6.00 28.00 -5.57
C ALA A 179 6.88 28.39 -6.76
N GLU A 180 8.20 28.37 -6.58
CA GLU A 180 9.17 28.67 -7.64
C GLU A 180 9.13 27.65 -8.79
N ASP A 181 9.04 26.34 -8.49
CA ASP A 181 8.95 25.32 -9.54
C ASP A 181 7.66 25.43 -10.35
N HIS A 182 6.54 25.69 -9.68
CA HIS A 182 5.26 25.88 -10.34
C HIS A 182 5.28 27.12 -11.24
N ARG A 183 5.88 28.23 -10.75
CA ARG A 183 6.03 29.47 -11.53
C ARG A 183 6.81 29.25 -12.83
N LYS A 184 7.86 28.41 -12.81
CA LYS A 184 8.63 28.05 -14.03
C LYS A 184 7.79 27.30 -15.07
N LYS A 185 6.73 26.60 -14.64
CA LYS A 185 5.76 25.92 -15.50
C LYS A 185 4.58 26.82 -15.91
N GLY A 186 4.60 28.10 -15.55
CA GLY A 186 3.49 29.02 -15.78
C GLY A 186 2.31 28.82 -14.81
N ASP A 187 2.50 28.07 -13.72
CA ASP A 187 1.49 27.85 -12.70
C ASP A 187 1.74 28.73 -11.47
N ILE A 188 0.84 29.65 -11.18
CA ILE A 188 0.95 30.53 -10.02
C ILE A 188 0.12 29.94 -8.89
N LEU A 189 0.80 29.31 -7.93
CA LEU A 189 0.17 28.77 -6.72
C LEU A 189 -0.23 29.90 -5.76
N PRO A 190 -1.34 29.74 -5.01
CA PRO A 190 -1.65 30.62 -3.89
C PRO A 190 -0.60 30.47 -2.77
N ALA A 191 -0.53 31.45 -1.86
CA ALA A 191 0.37 31.35 -0.70
C ALA A 191 0.01 30.18 0.24
N GLU A 192 -1.28 29.85 0.29
CA GLU A 192 -1.80 28.72 1.06
C GLU A 192 -2.99 28.07 0.36
N VAL A 193 -3.14 26.77 0.58
CA VAL A 193 -4.30 25.99 0.14
C VAL A 193 -5.07 25.54 1.39
N PRO A 194 -6.33 25.98 1.57
CA PRO A 194 -7.13 25.60 2.72
C PRO A 194 -7.50 24.10 2.68
N PRO A 195 -8.06 23.54 3.75
CA PRO A 195 -8.48 22.14 3.76
C PRO A 195 -9.58 21.85 2.74
N GLY A 196 -9.43 20.77 1.97
CA GLY A 196 -10.39 20.35 0.95
C GLY A 196 -9.75 19.45 -0.11
N PRO A 197 -10.50 19.06 -1.16
CA PRO A 197 -10.02 18.14 -2.20
C PRO A 197 -8.73 18.60 -2.90
N GLU A 198 -8.54 19.90 -3.08
CA GLU A 198 -7.36 20.47 -3.73
C GLU A 198 -6.12 20.49 -2.82
N ASN A 199 -6.26 20.20 -1.53
CA ASN A 199 -5.15 20.28 -0.59
C ASN A 199 -4.22 19.05 -0.74
N PRO A 200 -2.93 19.24 -1.09
CA PRO A 200 -2.02 18.13 -1.32
C PRO A 200 -1.59 17.40 -0.04
N LEU A 201 -1.88 17.97 1.14
CA LEU A 201 -1.67 17.30 2.43
C LEU A 201 -2.80 16.32 2.78
N GLY A 202 -3.93 16.39 2.08
CA GLY A 202 -5.14 15.63 2.40
C GLY A 202 -5.73 16.03 3.76
N GLU A 203 -6.48 15.10 4.37
CA GLU A 203 -7.28 15.38 5.57
C GLU A 203 -6.50 15.29 6.89
N TYR A 204 -5.29 14.73 6.90
CA TYR A 204 -4.52 14.50 8.12
C TYR A 204 -3.02 14.64 7.88
N ALA A 205 -2.32 15.20 8.87
CA ALA A 205 -0.87 15.31 8.86
C ALA A 205 -0.25 15.07 10.24
N LEU A 206 0.87 14.35 10.26
CA LEU A 206 1.80 14.21 11.37
C LEU A 206 3.05 15.03 11.04
N TYR A 207 3.33 16.05 11.83
CA TYR A 207 4.50 16.90 11.66
C TYR A 207 5.65 16.28 12.45
N LEU A 208 6.81 16.15 11.80
CA LEU A 208 7.98 15.55 12.42
C LEU A 208 8.81 16.62 13.15
N SER A 209 9.59 16.20 14.14
CA SER A 209 10.53 17.09 14.83
C SER A 209 11.67 17.57 13.93
N LYS A 210 11.89 16.89 12.80
CA LYS A 210 12.72 17.37 11.71
C LYS A 210 11.90 18.38 10.90
N THR A 211 12.19 19.67 11.11
CA THR A 211 11.45 20.79 10.53
C THR A 211 11.29 20.66 9.01
N GLY A 212 10.08 20.93 8.51
CA GLY A 212 9.75 20.87 7.08
C GLY A 212 9.30 19.51 6.57
N TYR A 213 9.36 18.44 7.39
CA TYR A 213 8.97 17.09 6.98
C TYR A 213 7.72 16.60 7.70
N LEU A 214 6.82 15.98 6.92
CA LEU A 214 5.52 15.52 7.36
C LEU A 214 5.28 14.09 6.87
N ILE A 215 4.51 13.34 7.66
CA ILE A 215 3.79 12.15 7.19
C ILE A 215 2.34 12.60 7.00
N HIS A 216 1.81 12.58 5.78
CA HIS A 216 0.51 13.17 5.48
C HIS A 216 -0.28 12.38 4.43
N GLY A 217 -1.55 12.72 4.24
CA GLY A 217 -2.38 12.15 3.18
C GLY A 217 -2.01 12.69 1.79
N THR A 218 -2.85 12.49 0.79
CA THR A 218 -2.64 13.15 -0.50
C THR A 218 -3.94 13.22 -1.29
N ASN A 219 -4.05 14.23 -2.13
CA ASN A 219 -5.07 14.29 -3.18
C ASN A 219 -4.62 13.61 -4.49
N LYS A 220 -3.38 13.10 -4.57
CA LYS A 220 -2.82 12.33 -5.71
C LYS A 220 -2.52 10.87 -5.32
N PRO A 221 -3.53 10.00 -5.05
CA PRO A 221 -3.31 8.62 -4.58
C PRO A 221 -2.40 7.77 -5.48
N ALA A 222 -2.44 7.96 -6.80
CA ALA A 222 -1.55 7.24 -7.72
C ALA A 222 -0.06 7.56 -7.53
N SER A 223 0.30 8.53 -6.68
CA SER A 223 1.69 8.82 -6.31
C SER A 223 2.23 7.91 -5.18
N ILE A 224 1.41 7.04 -4.59
CA ILE A 224 1.82 6.19 -3.47
C ILE A 224 2.63 4.99 -3.99
N GLY A 225 3.79 4.75 -3.37
CA GLY A 225 4.80 3.83 -3.89
C GLY A 225 5.79 4.49 -4.85
N LEU A 226 5.67 5.79 -5.12
CA LEU A 226 6.56 6.50 -6.05
C LEU A 226 7.40 7.56 -5.34
N ARG A 227 8.51 7.93 -5.99
CA ARG A 227 9.36 9.07 -5.62
C ARG A 227 8.78 10.35 -6.23
N ALA A 228 7.75 10.89 -5.60
CA ALA A 228 6.87 11.91 -6.18
C ALA A 228 6.65 13.13 -5.29
N THR A 229 7.45 13.28 -4.22
CA THR A 229 7.29 14.36 -3.25
C THR A 229 8.54 15.25 -3.17
N ASN A 230 8.41 16.38 -2.49
CA ASN A 230 9.53 17.27 -2.16
C ASN A 230 10.17 16.91 -0.80
N GLY A 231 10.22 15.61 -0.49
CA GLY A 231 10.85 15.05 0.71
C GLY A 231 9.89 14.62 1.83
N CYS A 232 8.62 15.03 1.80
CA CYS A 232 7.60 14.52 2.74
C CYS A 232 7.17 13.08 2.41
N MET A 233 6.57 12.39 3.37
CA MET A 233 6.02 11.04 3.19
C MET A 233 4.52 11.10 3.00
N ARG A 234 4.04 10.66 1.83
CA ARG A 234 2.61 10.59 1.49
C ARG A 234 2.06 9.21 1.78
N LEU A 235 0.87 9.13 2.34
CA LEU A 235 0.07 7.91 2.47
C LEU A 235 -1.24 8.09 1.70
N TYR A 236 -1.90 6.97 1.39
CA TYR A 236 -3.29 7.01 0.96
C TYR A 236 -4.18 7.71 2.01
N PRO A 237 -5.24 8.43 1.60
CA PRO A 237 -6.16 9.13 2.51
C PRO A 237 -6.67 8.27 3.68
N GLU A 238 -7.08 7.03 3.38
CA GLU A 238 -7.54 6.04 4.34
C GLU A 238 -6.44 5.62 5.33
N ASN A 239 -5.20 5.45 4.85
CA ASN A 239 -4.08 5.01 5.66
C ASN A 239 -3.59 6.11 6.60
N ILE A 240 -3.53 7.37 6.13
CA ILE A 240 -3.16 8.48 7.02
C ILE A 240 -4.22 8.69 8.10
N SER A 241 -5.51 8.48 7.81
CA SER A 241 -6.57 8.61 8.83
C SER A 241 -6.37 7.60 9.96
N MET A 242 -6.10 6.33 9.61
CA MET A 242 -5.81 5.27 10.58
C MET A 242 -4.54 5.59 11.37
N LEU A 243 -3.42 5.85 10.68
CA LEU A 243 -2.15 6.19 11.31
C LEU A 243 -2.28 7.42 12.22
N TYR A 244 -3.05 8.43 11.80
CA TYR A 244 -3.30 9.64 12.58
C TYR A 244 -4.00 9.30 13.89
N LYS A 245 -5.10 8.55 13.89
CA LYS A 245 -5.83 8.19 15.12
C LYS A 245 -4.94 7.41 16.09
N ASP A 246 -4.08 6.56 15.53
CA ASP A 246 -3.32 5.55 16.24
C ASP A 246 -1.94 5.98 16.73
N THR A 247 -1.48 7.18 16.36
CA THR A 247 -0.12 7.64 16.66
C THR A 247 -0.14 8.80 17.66
N PRO A 248 0.30 8.60 18.91
CA PRO A 248 0.48 9.69 19.85
C PRO A 248 1.54 10.71 19.42
N VAL A 249 1.45 11.94 19.91
CA VAL A 249 2.58 12.90 19.85
C VAL A 249 3.76 12.31 20.64
N ASN A 250 4.98 12.64 20.22
CA ASN A 250 6.25 12.08 20.67
C ASN A 250 6.52 10.62 20.29
N THR A 251 5.65 9.98 19.49
CA THR A 251 5.97 8.66 18.90
C THR A 251 7.29 8.74 18.14
N PRO A 252 8.28 7.87 18.43
CA PRO A 252 9.55 7.85 17.72
C PRO A 252 9.34 7.43 16.27
N VAL A 253 10.10 8.05 15.37
CA VAL A 253 10.09 7.76 13.94
C VAL A 253 11.53 7.50 13.50
N LEU A 254 11.78 6.39 12.83
CA LEU A 254 13.07 6.07 12.22
C LEU A 254 12.89 5.92 10.71
N ILE A 255 13.65 6.68 9.93
CA ILE A 255 13.64 6.61 8.47
C ILE A 255 14.93 5.94 8.03
N VAL A 256 14.81 4.80 7.34
CA VAL A 256 15.92 3.99 6.83
C VAL A 256 15.81 3.80 5.32
N ASN A 257 16.89 3.29 4.74
CA ASN A 257 16.92 2.82 3.36
C ASN A 257 17.59 1.43 3.36
N GLN A 258 16.78 0.37 3.32
CA GLN A 258 17.24 -1.02 3.37
C GLN A 258 16.64 -1.75 2.15
N PRO A 259 17.35 -1.76 1.00
CA PRO A 259 16.85 -2.39 -0.23
C PRO A 259 16.89 -3.92 -0.19
N TYR A 260 17.73 -4.49 0.67
CA TYR A 260 17.80 -5.94 0.88
C TYR A 260 17.44 -6.26 2.33
N LEU A 261 16.47 -7.14 2.51
CA LEU A 261 15.93 -7.53 3.81
C LEU A 261 16.04 -9.04 3.98
N ILE A 262 16.40 -9.48 5.17
CA ILE A 262 16.39 -10.89 5.56
C ILE A 262 15.49 -11.02 6.77
N GLY A 263 14.65 -12.04 6.77
CA GLY A 263 13.76 -12.32 7.88
C GLY A 263 13.47 -13.81 8.00
N GLN A 264 13.10 -14.25 9.21
CA GLN A 264 12.69 -15.63 9.45
C GLN A 264 11.21 -15.74 9.79
N ARG A 265 10.59 -16.85 9.37
CA ARG A 265 9.24 -17.27 9.78
C ARG A 265 9.15 -18.79 9.70
N ASP A 266 8.58 -19.42 10.71
CA ASP A 266 8.42 -20.89 10.78
C ASP A 266 9.71 -21.67 10.48
N GLY A 267 10.86 -21.18 10.95
CA GLY A 267 12.15 -21.81 10.70
C GLY A 267 12.65 -21.72 9.25
N VAL A 268 12.04 -20.89 8.41
CA VAL A 268 12.49 -20.62 7.04
C VAL A 268 13.08 -19.21 6.98
N LEU A 269 14.24 -19.07 6.35
CA LEU A 269 14.91 -17.81 6.06
C LEU A 269 14.45 -17.27 4.70
N TYR A 270 14.02 -16.03 4.68
CA TYR A 270 13.55 -15.32 3.50
C TYR A 270 14.51 -14.18 3.15
N LEU A 271 14.64 -13.91 1.85
CA LEU A 271 15.30 -12.74 1.29
C LEU A 271 14.27 -11.95 0.48
N GLU A 272 14.23 -10.64 0.69
CA GLU A 272 13.43 -9.69 -0.08
C GLU A 272 14.39 -8.63 -0.63
N ALA A 273 14.30 -8.34 -1.92
CA ALA A 273 15.15 -7.38 -2.60
C ALA A 273 14.31 -6.36 -3.37
N HIS A 274 14.72 -5.11 -3.29
CA HIS A 274 14.14 -3.95 -3.97
C HIS A 274 15.23 -3.23 -4.75
N THR A 275 14.86 -2.55 -5.84
CA THR A 275 15.78 -1.71 -6.58
C THR A 275 16.33 -0.61 -5.66
N PRO A 276 17.66 -0.57 -5.42
CA PRO A 276 18.25 0.45 -4.57
C PRO A 276 18.10 1.85 -5.18
N PHE A 277 18.12 2.89 -4.34
CA PHE A 277 18.26 4.26 -4.83
C PHE A 277 19.65 4.43 -5.47
N GLU A 278 19.75 5.29 -6.47
CA GLU A 278 21.01 5.54 -7.17
C GLU A 278 22.17 5.82 -6.18
N GLY A 279 23.31 5.16 -6.41
CA GLY A 279 24.50 5.29 -5.56
C GLY A 279 24.48 4.51 -4.23
N SER A 280 23.36 3.89 -3.82
CA SER A 280 23.28 3.13 -2.55
C SER A 280 23.47 1.61 -2.70
N GLY A 281 23.27 1.06 -3.90
CA GLY A 281 23.09 -0.39 -4.10
C GLY A 281 24.29 -1.28 -3.78
N ALA A 282 25.51 -0.90 -4.18
CA ALA A 282 26.68 -1.78 -4.06
C ALA A 282 27.06 -2.06 -2.59
N GLY A 283 27.13 -1.01 -1.78
CA GLY A 283 27.47 -1.17 -0.36
C GLY A 283 26.40 -1.91 0.45
N ASP A 284 25.12 -1.75 0.09
CA ASP A 284 24.04 -2.48 0.76
C ASP A 284 24.01 -3.97 0.34
N LEU A 285 24.39 -4.28 -0.90
CA LEU A 285 24.53 -5.64 -1.39
C LEU A 285 25.70 -6.37 -0.68
N GLU A 286 26.84 -5.71 -0.49
CA GLU A 286 27.97 -6.30 0.24
C GLU A 286 27.61 -6.61 1.70
N LYS A 287 26.90 -5.70 2.37
CA LYS A 287 26.42 -5.91 3.75
C LYS A 287 25.49 -7.12 3.84
N ILE A 288 24.54 -7.26 2.91
CA ILE A 288 23.58 -8.36 2.96
C ILE A 288 24.25 -9.70 2.66
N ASP A 289 25.18 -9.74 1.70
CA ASP A 289 25.96 -10.94 1.39
C ASP A 289 26.82 -11.37 2.59
N ALA A 290 27.44 -10.42 3.31
CA ALA A 290 28.18 -10.72 4.53
C ALA A 290 27.28 -11.30 5.64
N LYS A 291 26.06 -10.75 5.81
CA LYS A 291 25.08 -11.25 6.78
C LYS A 291 24.64 -12.68 6.45
N LEU A 292 24.36 -12.97 5.17
CA LEU A 292 24.03 -14.32 4.69
C LEU A 292 25.15 -15.33 4.93
N ARG A 293 26.42 -14.97 4.63
CA ARG A 293 27.58 -15.83 4.91
C ARG A 293 27.76 -16.12 6.41
N SER A 294 27.44 -15.15 7.27
CA SER A 294 27.44 -15.37 8.71
C SER A 294 26.39 -16.40 9.14
N ILE A 295 25.17 -16.31 8.60
CA ILE A 295 24.08 -17.27 8.85
C ILE A 295 24.43 -18.67 8.34
N GLU A 296 25.00 -18.77 7.14
CA GLU A 296 25.51 -20.02 6.55
C GLU A 296 26.54 -20.69 7.48
N LYS A 297 27.50 -19.91 8.01
CA LYS A 297 28.52 -20.40 8.95
C LYS A 297 27.90 -20.86 10.28
N GLN A 298 26.93 -20.12 10.81
CA GLN A 298 26.29 -20.46 12.09
C GLN A 298 25.38 -21.69 12.00
N SER A 299 24.70 -21.87 10.87
CA SER A 299 23.81 -23.02 10.64
C SER A 299 24.54 -24.28 10.19
N ALA A 300 25.83 -24.19 9.84
CA ALA A 300 26.64 -25.27 9.27
C ALA A 300 26.00 -25.92 8.03
N ARG A 301 25.22 -25.15 7.26
CA ARG A 301 24.53 -25.59 6.05
C ARG A 301 24.67 -24.52 4.97
N THR A 302 24.87 -24.94 3.74
CA THR A 302 25.05 -24.06 2.58
C THR A 302 23.74 -23.41 2.15
N LEU A 303 23.76 -22.11 1.90
CA LEU A 303 22.64 -21.36 1.32
C LEU A 303 22.57 -21.60 -0.19
N ASP A 304 21.37 -21.49 -0.76
CA ASP A 304 21.21 -21.47 -2.22
C ASP A 304 21.66 -20.11 -2.77
N TRP A 305 22.97 -19.95 -2.98
CA TRP A 305 23.57 -18.71 -3.48
C TRP A 305 23.12 -18.37 -4.90
N LYS A 306 22.71 -19.35 -5.70
CA LYS A 306 22.13 -19.09 -7.03
C LYS A 306 20.81 -18.36 -6.85
N LYS A 307 19.92 -18.89 -6.01
CA LYS A 307 18.63 -18.27 -5.69
C LYS A 307 18.78 -16.90 -5.03
N VAL A 308 19.75 -16.74 -4.13
CA VAL A 308 20.08 -15.43 -3.53
C VAL A 308 20.40 -14.40 -4.62
N LYS A 309 21.26 -14.76 -5.59
CA LYS A 309 21.66 -13.85 -6.66
C LYS A 309 20.50 -13.55 -7.64
N GLU A 310 19.64 -14.53 -7.91
CA GLU A 310 18.41 -14.33 -8.68
C GLU A 310 17.48 -13.33 -7.99
N VAL A 311 17.19 -13.51 -6.69
CA VAL A 311 16.34 -12.58 -5.93
C VAL A 311 16.93 -11.17 -5.91
N GLN A 312 18.24 -11.03 -5.69
CA GLN A 312 18.93 -9.75 -5.70
C GLN A 312 18.86 -9.06 -7.07
N ALA A 313 18.97 -9.82 -8.16
CA ALA A 313 18.94 -9.29 -9.52
C ALA A 313 17.53 -8.92 -9.99
N GLU A 314 16.53 -9.76 -9.69
CA GLU A 314 15.15 -9.50 -10.09
C GLU A 314 14.49 -8.39 -9.28
N ALA A 315 14.86 -8.25 -8.00
CA ALA A 315 14.41 -7.18 -7.10
C ALA A 315 12.87 -6.98 -7.09
N ARG A 316 12.12 -8.07 -7.12
CA ARG A 316 10.63 -8.08 -7.24
C ARG A 316 9.89 -7.58 -6.00
N GLY A 317 10.59 -7.26 -4.91
CA GLY A 317 10.00 -6.80 -3.67
C GLY A 317 9.12 -7.84 -2.96
N ILE A 318 9.38 -9.13 -3.19
CA ILE A 318 8.66 -10.26 -2.59
C ILE A 318 9.61 -11.04 -1.67
N PRO A 319 9.20 -11.41 -0.44
CA PRO A 319 9.95 -12.36 0.37
C PRO A 319 10.04 -13.73 -0.31
N VAL A 320 11.26 -14.16 -0.63
CA VAL A 320 11.54 -15.46 -1.26
C VAL A 320 12.26 -16.36 -0.26
N PRO A 321 11.79 -17.60 -0.02
CA PRO A 321 12.47 -18.52 0.88
C PRO A 321 13.80 -18.96 0.26
N ILE A 322 14.92 -18.71 0.95
CA ILE A 322 16.27 -19.04 0.47
C ILE A 322 16.93 -20.18 1.25
N PHE A 323 16.39 -20.52 2.42
CA PHE A 323 16.98 -21.54 3.28
C PHE A 323 16.01 -22.05 4.36
N GLU A 324 16.00 -23.36 4.61
CA GLU A 324 15.24 -24.00 5.70
C GLU A 324 16.14 -24.27 6.89
N MET A 325 15.83 -23.69 8.05
CA MET A 325 16.60 -23.87 9.30
C MET A 325 16.22 -25.13 10.09
N GLY A 326 15.13 -25.84 9.73
CA GLY A 326 14.69 -27.10 10.37
C GLY A 326 14.01 -28.07 9.39
N GLN A 327 13.74 -29.31 9.83
CA GLN A 327 12.96 -30.30 9.05
C GLN A 327 11.46 -30.10 9.27
N GLY A 328 10.76 -29.55 8.28
CA GLY A 328 9.32 -29.33 8.36
C GLY A 328 8.85 -28.29 7.36
N TYR A 329 8.99 -28.58 6.07
CA TYR A 329 8.39 -27.77 5.02
C TYR A 329 6.86 -27.88 5.12
N ASN A 330 6.18 -26.79 5.44
CA ASN A 330 4.72 -26.74 5.48
C ASN A 330 4.22 -26.12 4.16
N GLU A 331 3.10 -26.61 3.64
CA GLU A 331 2.49 -26.21 2.36
C GLU A 331 2.06 -24.71 2.27
N ASP A 332 2.34 -23.91 3.29
CA ASP A 332 1.93 -22.51 3.49
C ASP A 332 2.63 -21.46 2.60
N VAL A 333 3.55 -21.88 1.73
CA VAL A 333 4.30 -21.00 0.81
C VAL A 333 3.52 -20.67 -0.47
N LYS A 334 2.46 -21.43 -0.80
CA LYS A 334 1.67 -21.15 -2.00
C LYS A 334 0.89 -19.85 -1.85
N PRO A 335 0.91 -18.94 -2.85
CA PRO A 335 0.08 -17.75 -2.82
C PRO A 335 -1.40 -18.10 -2.68
N ILE A 336 -2.09 -17.36 -1.82
CA ILE A 336 -3.54 -17.47 -1.65
C ILE A 336 -4.22 -16.94 -2.91
N LYS A 337 -5.23 -17.65 -3.42
CA LYS A 337 -6.08 -17.09 -4.48
C LYS A 337 -7.10 -16.18 -3.83
N VAL A 338 -7.22 -14.95 -4.33
CA VAL A 338 -8.18 -13.97 -3.86
C VAL A 338 -9.17 -13.67 -4.99
N GLU A 339 -10.45 -13.54 -4.64
CA GLU A 339 -11.48 -13.17 -5.61
C GLU A 339 -11.32 -11.70 -6.03
N HIS A 340 -11.66 -11.40 -7.28
CA HIS A 340 -11.73 -10.02 -7.70
C HIS A 340 -12.93 -9.34 -7.01
N PRO A 341 -12.75 -8.20 -6.31
CA PRO A 341 -13.86 -7.54 -5.65
C PRO A 341 -14.80 -6.91 -6.68
N GLU A 342 -16.11 -6.96 -6.44
CA GLU A 342 -17.11 -6.32 -7.33
C GLU A 342 -16.81 -4.82 -7.55
N THR A 343 -16.27 -4.15 -6.52
CA THR A 343 -15.84 -2.76 -6.61
C THR A 343 -14.46 -2.57 -6.00
N LEU A 344 -13.55 -1.99 -6.79
CA LEU A 344 -12.23 -1.57 -6.31
C LEU A 344 -12.35 -0.28 -5.48
N TYR A 345 -11.74 -0.29 -4.31
CA TYR A 345 -11.87 0.78 -3.33
C TYR A 345 -10.95 1.93 -3.74
N GLY A 346 -11.50 3.15 -3.77
CA GLY A 346 -10.74 4.34 -4.13
C GLY A 346 -10.50 4.51 -5.63
N ARG A 347 -11.13 3.68 -6.47
CA ARG A 347 -11.15 3.85 -7.93
C ARG A 347 -11.81 5.18 -8.30
N PRO A 348 -11.23 5.97 -9.23
CA PRO A 348 -11.84 7.22 -9.69
C PRO A 348 -13.27 7.01 -10.21
N ALA A 349 -14.21 7.85 -9.77
CA ALA A 349 -15.58 7.80 -10.25
C ALA A 349 -15.67 8.34 -11.69
N LEU A 350 -16.45 7.65 -12.52
CA LEU A 350 -16.75 8.06 -13.90
C LEU A 350 -18.23 8.42 -14.01
N PRO A 351 -18.60 9.71 -13.90
CA PRO A 351 -19.98 10.13 -14.04
C PRO A 351 -20.51 9.86 -15.45
N GLU A 352 -21.82 9.69 -15.60
CA GLU A 352 -22.46 9.55 -16.91
C GLU A 352 -22.25 10.78 -17.80
N LEU A 353 -22.30 10.58 -19.12
CA LEU A 353 -22.25 11.68 -20.07
C LEU A 353 -23.56 12.49 -20.03
N LYS A 354 -23.45 13.80 -20.18
CA LYS A 354 -24.55 14.76 -20.18
C LYS A 354 -24.35 15.72 -21.35
N LEU A 355 -25.39 15.90 -22.16
CA LEU A 355 -25.31 16.76 -23.35
C LEU A 355 -25.09 18.23 -22.98
N GLU A 356 -25.64 18.63 -21.83
CA GLU A 356 -25.60 19.97 -21.26
C GLU A 356 -24.31 20.28 -20.47
N ALA A 357 -23.37 19.35 -20.38
CA ALA A 357 -22.12 19.52 -19.64
C ALA A 357 -20.97 20.03 -20.51
N TRP A 358 -19.99 20.64 -19.84
CA TRP A 358 -18.72 21.03 -20.45
C TRP A 358 -17.74 19.86 -20.46
N TYR A 359 -16.87 19.83 -21.46
CA TYR A 359 -15.86 18.79 -21.62
C TYR A 359 -14.51 19.38 -22.02
N VAL A 360 -13.46 18.55 -21.94
CA VAL A 360 -12.14 18.86 -22.49
C VAL A 360 -11.72 17.70 -23.39
N LEU A 361 -11.49 17.98 -24.67
CA LEU A 361 -10.80 17.07 -25.57
C LEU A 361 -9.34 16.99 -25.13
N ALA A 362 -8.92 15.83 -24.62
CA ALA A 362 -7.54 15.60 -24.21
C ALA A 362 -6.67 15.18 -25.40
N ALA A 363 -7.13 14.22 -26.21
CA ALA A 363 -6.40 13.77 -27.38
C ALA A 363 -7.28 13.01 -28.38
N ASP A 364 -6.80 12.98 -29.62
CA ASP A 364 -7.24 12.07 -30.67
C ASP A 364 -6.09 11.10 -30.99
N VAL A 365 -6.33 9.80 -30.87
CA VAL A 365 -5.32 8.75 -31.07
C VAL A 365 -5.83 7.68 -32.04
N ARG A 366 -4.93 6.84 -32.56
CA ARG A 366 -5.28 5.78 -33.51
C ARG A 366 -5.66 4.48 -32.83
N GLU A 367 -4.84 4.07 -31.87
CA GLU A 367 -4.98 2.79 -31.19
C GLU A 367 -5.86 2.91 -29.94
N GLU A 368 -6.70 1.90 -29.71
CA GLU A 368 -7.61 1.87 -28.55
C GLU A 368 -6.83 1.82 -27.25
N ILE A 369 -5.77 1.01 -27.21
CA ILE A 369 -4.96 0.79 -26.01
C ILE A 369 -4.30 2.09 -25.55
N ASP A 370 -3.85 2.93 -26.48
CA ASP A 370 -3.26 4.24 -26.15
C ASP A 370 -4.33 5.21 -25.63
N ALA A 371 -5.54 5.16 -26.18
CA ALA A 371 -6.67 5.96 -25.70
C ALA A 371 -7.05 5.56 -24.28
N ARG A 372 -7.15 4.26 -24.02
CA ARG A 372 -7.47 3.69 -22.70
C ARG A 372 -6.39 4.03 -21.68
N ARG A 373 -5.11 3.88 -22.05
CA ARG A 373 -3.96 4.24 -21.21
C ARG A 373 -4.01 5.71 -20.83
N LEU A 374 -4.24 6.59 -21.81
CA LEU A 374 -4.33 8.01 -21.56
C LEU A 374 -5.53 8.38 -20.66
N ALA A 375 -6.71 7.81 -20.92
CA ALA A 375 -7.88 8.02 -20.07
C ALA A 375 -7.63 7.56 -18.63
N ALA A 376 -7.00 6.39 -18.44
CA ALA A 376 -6.64 5.87 -17.12
C ALA A 376 -5.67 6.81 -16.38
N ILE A 377 -4.63 7.33 -17.05
CA ILE A 377 -3.69 8.30 -16.47
C ILE A 377 -4.40 9.60 -16.04
N ILE A 378 -5.32 10.10 -16.86
CA ILE A 378 -6.09 11.31 -16.54
C ILE A 378 -7.03 11.08 -15.35
N ASN A 379 -7.73 9.94 -15.32
CA ASN A 379 -8.60 9.54 -14.21
C ASN A 379 -7.88 9.52 -12.85
N HIS A 380 -6.59 9.20 -12.86
CA HIS A 380 -5.75 9.08 -11.68
C HIS A 380 -5.01 10.37 -11.29
N GLN A 381 -5.26 11.48 -11.98
CA GLN A 381 -4.79 12.78 -11.52
C GLN A 381 -5.43 13.15 -10.19
N GLY A 382 -4.79 14.08 -9.46
CA GLY A 382 -5.26 14.51 -8.15
C GLY A 382 -5.54 16.01 -8.10
N PRO A 383 -6.79 16.43 -7.82
CA PRO A 383 -7.99 15.58 -7.68
C PRO A 383 -8.41 14.86 -8.98
N PRO A 384 -9.19 13.77 -8.91
CA PRO A 384 -9.57 13.00 -10.10
C PRO A 384 -10.16 13.86 -11.21
N ILE A 385 -9.69 13.64 -12.43
CA ILE A 385 -10.26 14.24 -13.64
C ILE A 385 -10.96 13.11 -14.40
N PRO A 386 -12.30 13.02 -14.40
CA PRO A 386 -12.98 11.93 -15.09
C PRO A 386 -12.69 12.03 -16.58
N ALA A 387 -12.29 10.92 -17.19
CA ALA A 387 -11.91 10.82 -18.59
C ALA A 387 -12.32 9.47 -19.17
N ARG A 388 -12.73 9.47 -20.43
CA ARG A 388 -13.21 8.28 -21.14
C ARG A 388 -12.79 8.28 -22.60
N VAL A 389 -12.83 7.10 -23.18
CA VAL A 389 -12.57 6.85 -24.60
C VAL A 389 -13.89 6.86 -25.37
N LEU A 390 -13.90 7.55 -26.52
CA LEU A 390 -14.99 7.56 -27.49
C LEU A 390 -14.44 7.09 -28.85
N SER A 391 -15.11 6.15 -29.49
CA SER A 391 -14.74 5.68 -30.83
C SER A 391 -15.07 6.72 -31.90
N LYS A 392 -14.22 6.83 -32.92
CA LYS A 392 -14.47 7.61 -34.15
C LYS A 392 -14.19 6.77 -35.39
N ASN A 393 -14.58 7.26 -36.56
CA ASN A 393 -14.43 6.55 -37.84
C ASN A 393 -12.99 6.07 -38.15
N ASN A 394 -11.97 6.71 -37.59
CA ASN A 394 -10.57 6.35 -37.84
C ASN A 394 -9.71 6.53 -36.57
N GLY A 395 -10.12 5.87 -35.48
CA GLY A 395 -9.39 5.83 -34.20
C GLY A 395 -10.28 6.15 -33.01
N TYR A 396 -9.68 6.77 -32.01
CA TYR A 396 -10.29 7.01 -30.71
C TYR A 396 -10.05 8.44 -30.23
N ARG A 397 -10.94 8.92 -29.37
CA ARG A 397 -10.90 10.24 -28.76
C ARG A 397 -10.97 10.10 -27.25
N VAL A 398 -10.09 10.80 -26.53
CA VAL A 398 -10.11 10.86 -25.07
C VAL A 398 -10.71 12.19 -24.64
N VAL A 399 -11.81 12.12 -23.89
CA VAL A 399 -12.53 13.29 -23.40
C VAL A 399 -12.59 13.28 -21.89
N ALA A 400 -12.20 14.38 -21.26
CA ALA A 400 -12.36 14.63 -19.84
C ALA A 400 -13.67 15.37 -19.54
N GLY A 401 -14.34 15.00 -18.45
CA GLY A 401 -15.64 15.50 -17.99
C GLY A 401 -16.64 14.38 -17.69
N PRO A 402 -17.92 14.71 -17.42
CA PRO A 402 -18.53 16.06 -17.49
C PRO A 402 -18.02 17.05 -16.45
N PHE A 403 -18.07 18.34 -16.79
CA PHE A 403 -17.85 19.46 -15.88
C PHE A 403 -19.09 20.38 -15.85
N ASP A 404 -19.47 20.86 -14.67
CA ASP A 404 -20.69 21.67 -14.47
C ASP A 404 -20.61 23.08 -15.08
N GLY A 405 -19.42 23.53 -15.49
CA GLY A 405 -19.24 24.86 -16.07
C GLY A 405 -17.89 25.06 -16.75
N ILE A 406 -17.81 26.11 -17.56
CA ILE A 406 -16.60 26.47 -18.32
C ILE A 406 -15.38 26.67 -17.43
N SER A 407 -15.56 27.20 -16.21
CA SER A 407 -14.46 27.41 -15.26
C SER A 407 -13.80 26.10 -14.86
N ALA A 408 -14.61 25.09 -14.50
CA ALA A 408 -14.13 23.76 -14.14
C ALA A 408 -13.46 23.05 -15.32
N ALA A 409 -14.01 23.18 -16.53
CA ALA A 409 -13.39 22.63 -17.74
C ALA A 409 -12.05 23.30 -18.07
N LYS A 410 -11.95 24.64 -17.94
CA LYS A 410 -10.69 25.37 -18.12
C LYS A 410 -9.64 24.99 -17.08
N GLU A 411 -10.03 24.81 -15.82
CA GLU A 411 -9.13 24.34 -14.78
C GLU A 411 -8.65 22.91 -15.06
N ALA A 412 -9.54 22.01 -15.50
CA ALA A 412 -9.14 20.67 -15.92
C ALA A 412 -8.15 20.72 -17.09
N ALA A 413 -8.38 21.53 -18.12
CA ALA A 413 -7.46 21.71 -19.25
C ALA A 413 -6.09 22.27 -18.80
N LYS A 414 -6.09 23.26 -17.89
CA LYS A 414 -4.86 23.80 -17.28
C LYS A 414 -4.07 22.71 -16.56
N ARG A 415 -4.75 21.88 -15.76
CA ARG A 415 -4.15 20.76 -15.03
C ARG A 415 -3.60 19.69 -15.96
N LEU A 416 -4.31 19.35 -17.05
CA LEU A 416 -3.80 18.46 -18.09
C LEU A 416 -2.49 18.97 -18.69
N LYS A 417 -2.38 20.28 -18.94
CA LYS A 417 -1.14 20.88 -19.45
C LYS A 417 0.00 20.83 -18.42
N ILE A 418 -0.27 21.18 -17.16
CA ILE A 418 0.78 21.28 -16.12
C ILE A 418 1.28 19.90 -15.67
N ASP A 419 0.36 18.98 -15.43
CA ASP A 419 0.66 17.68 -14.83
C ASP A 419 1.04 16.62 -15.88
N LEU A 420 0.53 16.74 -17.12
CA LEU A 420 0.67 15.71 -18.16
C LEU A 420 1.19 16.24 -19.52
N ASP A 421 1.45 17.54 -19.64
CA ASP A 421 1.83 18.21 -20.91
C ASP A 421 0.81 18.00 -22.04
N ILE A 422 -0.47 17.94 -21.70
CA ILE A 422 -1.58 17.77 -22.66
C ILE A 422 -2.28 19.11 -22.89
N ASP A 423 -2.26 19.58 -24.14
CA ASP A 423 -3.00 20.77 -24.57
C ASP A 423 -4.48 20.45 -24.80
N GLY A 424 -5.27 20.51 -23.73
CA GLY A 424 -6.70 20.21 -23.76
C GLY A 424 -7.54 21.32 -24.42
N ILE A 425 -8.51 20.92 -25.26
CA ILE A 425 -9.44 21.86 -25.92
C ILE A 425 -10.80 21.79 -25.21
N VAL A 426 -11.26 22.93 -24.67
CA VAL A 426 -12.58 23.02 -24.02
C VAL A 426 -13.70 22.89 -25.06
N ILE A 427 -14.66 22.00 -24.80
CA ILE A 427 -15.84 21.75 -25.64
C ILE A 427 -17.07 22.28 -24.92
N GLU A 428 -17.88 23.05 -25.64
CA GLU A 428 -19.16 23.60 -25.15
C GLU A 428 -20.28 22.55 -25.13
N PRO A 429 -21.28 22.70 -24.25
CA PRO A 429 -22.48 21.87 -24.25
C PRO A 429 -23.22 21.88 -25.59
N VAL A 430 -23.82 20.75 -25.95
CA VAL A 430 -24.71 20.67 -27.11
C VAL A 430 -26.01 21.38 -26.76
N LYS A 431 -26.32 22.50 -27.42
CA LYS A 431 -27.61 23.19 -27.27
C LYS A 431 -28.72 22.28 -27.82
N GLN A 432 -29.71 21.96 -27.00
CA GLN A 432 -30.96 21.39 -27.51
C GLN A 432 -31.63 22.45 -28.40
N ILE A 433 -31.86 22.10 -29.66
CA ILE A 433 -32.53 22.94 -30.68
C ILE A 433 -34.03 22.91 -30.46
#